data_AF-A0A1H7TWP7-F1
#
_entry.id   AF-A0A1H7TWP7-F1
#
_cell.length_a   1.000
_cell.length_b   1.000
_cell.length_c   1.000
_cell.angle_alpha   90.00
_cell.angle_beta   90.00
_cell.angle_gamma   90.00
#
_symmetry.space_group_name_H-M   'P 1'
#
loop_
_entity.id
_entity.type
_entity.pdbx_description
1 polymer ?
#
loop_
_entity_poly.entity_id
_entity_poly.type
_entity_poly.pdbx_seq_one_letter_code
_entity_poly.pdbx_strand_id
1 'polypeptide(L)'
;MTRIPDHLTPEIWLAQFLDSAEARRGGVVKRQIRDVERLVGREMFLRAVERRGFQAVENGRHYVVFCNGQPIRRLRGPGPRDFEIPWPSRLQAAWHAVSKPR
;
A
#
# COMPACT_ATOMS: atom_id res chain seq x y z
N MET A 1 22.76 2.61 -4.73
CA MET A 1 22.60 1.30 -4.05
C MET A 1 22.79 1.53 -2.57
N THR A 2 21.72 1.54 -1.77
CA THR A 2 21.82 1.82 -0.33
C THR A 2 22.22 0.54 0.40
N ARG A 3 23.45 0.50 0.91
CA ARG A 3 23.96 -0.57 1.77
C ARG A 3 23.06 -0.65 3.01
N ILE A 4 22.58 -1.85 3.32
CA ILE A 4 21.80 -2.09 4.53
C ILE A 4 22.77 -1.93 5.70
N PRO A 5 22.41 -1.18 6.76
CA PRO A 5 23.23 -1.14 7.95
C PRO A 5 23.41 -2.56 8.49
N ASP A 6 24.63 -2.96 8.85
CA ASP A 6 24.98 -4.34 9.21
C ASP A 6 24.18 -4.91 10.41
N HIS A 7 23.45 -4.05 11.14
CA HIS A 7 22.57 -4.42 12.26
C HIS A 7 21.10 -4.66 11.89
N LEU A 8 20.70 -4.48 10.63
CA LEU A 8 19.32 -4.66 10.19
C LEU A 8 19.12 -6.09 9.66
N THR A 9 18.93 -7.03 10.59
CA THR A 9 18.60 -8.42 10.24
C THR A 9 17.14 -8.52 9.72
N PRO A 10 16.79 -9.60 8.99
CA PRO A 10 15.42 -9.85 8.56
C PRO A 10 14.40 -9.77 9.71
N GLU A 11 14.75 -10.30 10.88
CA GLU A 11 13.91 -10.37 12.07
C GLU A 11 13.68 -8.99 12.66
N ILE A 12 14.73 -8.18 12.80
CA ILE A 12 14.62 -6.81 13.29
C ILE A 12 13.76 -5.98 12.34
N TRP A 13 13.98 -6.12 11.04
CA TRP A 13 13.19 -5.41 10.04
C TRP A 13 11.71 -5.80 10.12
N LEU A 14 11.41 -7.10 10.22
CA LEU A 14 10.03 -7.58 10.35
C LEU A 14 9.37 -7.08 11.63
N ALA A 15 10.07 -7.14 12.77
CA ALA A 15 9.57 -6.62 14.04
C ALA A 15 9.25 -5.12 13.93
N GLN A 16 10.17 -4.31 13.40
CA GLN A 16 9.95 -2.88 13.19
C GLN A 16 8.78 -2.58 12.26
N PHE A 17 8.59 -3.38 11.21
CA PHE A 17 7.47 -3.27 10.29
C PHE A 17 6.14 -3.59 10.98
N LEU A 18 6.06 -4.75 11.65
CA LEU A 18 4.85 -5.25 12.31
C LEU A 18 4.44 -4.44 13.54
N ASP A 19 5.40 -3.88 14.28
CA ASP A 19 5.17 -3.08 15.48
C ASP A 19 5.20 -1.56 15.24
N SER A 20 5.29 -1.15 13.97
CA SER A 20 5.19 0.26 13.61
C SER A 20 3.89 0.89 14.16
N ALA A 21 3.92 2.19 14.47
CA ALA A 21 2.74 2.90 14.97
C ALA A 21 1.53 2.75 14.03
N GLU A 22 1.79 2.75 12.72
CA GLU A 22 0.80 2.53 11.67
C GLU A 22 0.19 1.13 11.72
N ALA A 23 1.02 0.10 11.91
CA ALA A 23 0.55 -1.27 12.00
C ALA A 23 -0.29 -1.49 13.28
N ARG A 24 0.15 -0.96 14.42
CA ARG A 24 -0.55 -1.08 15.70
C ARG A 24 -1.93 -0.44 15.70
N ARG A 25 -2.13 0.65 14.94
CA ARG A 25 -3.42 1.35 14.83
C ARG A 25 -4.36 0.78 13.76
N GLY A 26 -4.00 -0.33 13.12
CA GLY A 26 -4.81 -0.93 12.06
C GLY A 26 -4.73 -0.22 10.70
N GLY A 27 -3.67 0.57 10.48
CA GLY A 27 -3.50 1.45 9.33
C GLY A 27 -2.99 0.75 8.06
N VAL A 28 -2.33 1.52 7.19
CA VAL A 28 -1.80 1.02 5.91
C VAL A 28 -0.31 1.32 5.79
N VAL A 29 0.49 0.26 5.60
CA VAL A 29 1.94 0.38 5.43
C VAL A 29 2.33 0.05 3.99
N LYS A 30 3.09 0.94 3.35
CA LYS A 30 3.64 0.73 2.00
C LYS A 30 5.12 0.34 2.07
N ARG A 31 5.53 -0.68 1.32
CA ARG A 31 6.93 -1.15 1.23
C ARG A 31 7.33 -1.42 -0.22
N GLN A 32 8.57 -1.10 -0.60
CA GLN A 32 9.08 -1.43 -1.94
C GLN A 32 9.35 -2.93 -2.03
N ILE A 33 8.89 -3.57 -3.11
CA ILE A 33 9.06 -5.02 -3.34
C ILE A 33 10.54 -5.39 -3.29
N ARG A 34 11.39 -4.65 -4.02
CA ARG A 34 12.84 -4.88 -4.04
C ARG A 34 13.50 -4.85 -2.65
N ASP A 35 13.00 -4.01 -1.74
CA ASP A 35 13.58 -3.91 -0.41
C ASP A 35 13.12 -5.07 0.46
N VAL A 36 11.85 -5.44 0.37
CA VAL A 36 11.31 -6.63 1.06
C VAL A 36 12.02 -7.90 0.62
N GLU A 37 12.18 -8.09 -0.69
CA GLU A 37 12.84 -9.27 -1.25
C GLU A 37 14.30 -9.36 -0.84
N ARG A 38 15.01 -8.22 -0.84
CA ARG A 38 16.41 -8.15 -0.43
C ARG A 38 16.62 -8.32 1.08
N LEU A 39 15.70 -7.81 1.92
CA LEU A 39 15.87 -7.77 3.37
C LEU A 39 15.34 -9.01 4.09
N VAL A 40 14.24 -9.58 3.61
CA VAL A 40 13.51 -10.64 4.31
C VAL A 40 13.13 -11.79 3.38
N GLY A 41 12.97 -11.52 2.10
CA GLY A 41 12.42 -12.46 1.14
C GLY A 41 10.89 -12.44 1.12
N ARG A 42 10.33 -12.64 -0.09
CA ARG A 42 8.88 -12.55 -0.33
C ARG A 42 8.08 -13.50 0.55
N GLU A 43 8.46 -14.77 0.60
CA GLU A 43 7.69 -15.78 1.32
C GLU A 43 7.64 -15.52 2.82
N MET A 44 8.79 -15.20 3.43
CA MET A 44 8.88 -14.93 4.87
C MET A 44 8.03 -13.70 5.23
N PHE A 45 8.09 -12.66 4.41
CA PHE A 45 7.26 -11.48 4.56
C PHE A 45 5.77 -11.80 4.50
N LEU A 46 5.31 -12.52 3.47
CA LEU A 46 3.90 -12.87 3.32
C LEU A 46 3.41 -13.77 4.46
N ARG A 47 4.21 -14.75 4.88
CA ARG A 47 3.89 -15.58 6.05
C ARG A 47 3.78 -14.75 7.34
N ALA A 48 4.65 -13.77 7.54
CA ALA A 48 4.61 -12.90 8.72
C ALA A 48 3.38 -11.98 8.73
N VAL A 49 3.02 -11.41 7.57
CA VAL A 49 1.81 -10.61 7.37
C VAL A 49 0.56 -11.44 7.68
N GLU A 50 0.45 -12.63 7.07
CA GLU A 50 -0.69 -13.54 7.26
C GLU A 50 -0.86 -13.93 8.74
N ARG A 51 0.23 -14.33 9.41
CA ARG A 51 0.19 -14.70 10.85
C ARG A 51 -0.30 -13.58 11.76
N ARG A 52 -0.13 -12.31 11.38
CA ARG A 52 -0.61 -11.17 12.14
C ARG A 52 -2.09 -10.86 11.89
N GLY A 53 -2.72 -11.53 10.94
CA GLY A 53 -4.07 -11.22 10.46
C GLY A 53 -4.12 -9.98 9.56
N PHE A 54 -2.98 -9.61 8.98
CA PHE A 54 -2.86 -8.51 8.02
C PHE A 54 -3.02 -9.04 6.59
N GLN A 55 -3.24 -8.13 5.64
CA GLN A 55 -3.38 -8.48 4.23
C GLN A 55 -2.43 -7.61 3.39
N ALA A 56 -1.64 -8.25 2.52
CA ALA A 56 -0.76 -7.55 1.58
C ALA A 56 -1.33 -7.61 0.16
N VAL A 57 -1.35 -6.47 -0.53
CA VAL A 57 -1.60 -6.41 -1.97
C VAL A 57 -0.38 -5.87 -2.69
N GLU A 58 -0.17 -6.35 -3.91
CA GLU A 58 0.88 -5.85 -4.80
C GLU A 58 0.32 -4.79 -5.75
N ASN A 59 0.98 -3.65 -5.86
CA ASN A 59 0.61 -2.60 -6.82
C ASN A 59 1.87 -1.90 -7.37
N GLY A 60 2.19 -2.18 -8.63
CA GLY A 60 3.42 -1.72 -9.27
C GLY A 60 4.63 -2.25 -8.51
N ARG A 61 5.49 -1.36 -8.01
CA ARG A 61 6.75 -1.74 -7.32
C ARG A 61 6.60 -1.85 -5.79
N HIS A 62 5.37 -1.91 -5.28
CA HIS A 62 5.13 -1.86 -3.84
C HIS A 62 4.20 -2.97 -3.38
N TYR A 63 4.46 -3.46 -2.18
CA TYR A 63 3.44 -4.04 -1.32
C TYR A 63 2.73 -2.93 -0.57
N VAL A 64 1.41 -3.01 -0.54
CA VAL A 64 0.53 -2.21 0.33
C VAL A 64 -0.08 -3.18 1.32
N VAL A 65 0.28 -3.03 2.59
CA VAL A 65 -0.20 -3.90 3.67
C VAL A 65 -1.28 -3.17 4.44
N PHE A 66 -2.46 -3.76 4.47
CA PHE A 66 -3.55 -3.38 5.35
C PHE A 66 -3.34 -4.10 6.68
N CYS A 67 -3.03 -3.34 7.73
CA CYS A 67 -2.67 -3.88 9.05
C CYS A 67 -3.91 -4.23 9.88
N ASN A 68 -4.91 -4.83 9.24
CA ASN A 68 -6.16 -5.28 9.85
C ASN A 68 -6.77 -6.41 9.02
N GLY A 69 -7.76 -7.10 9.59
CA GLY A 69 -8.49 -8.19 8.94
C GLY A 69 -9.75 -7.77 8.18
N GLN A 70 -9.93 -6.48 7.84
CA GLN A 70 -11.12 -6.02 7.13
C GLN A 70 -11.03 -6.38 5.64
N PRO A 71 -12.16 -6.69 4.97
CA PRO A 71 -12.14 -7.12 3.57
C PRO A 71 -11.61 -6.01 2.65
N ILE A 72 -10.73 -6.39 1.72
CA ILE A 72 -10.22 -5.48 0.68
C ILE A 72 -11.21 -5.44 -0.48
N ARG A 73 -11.70 -4.24 -0.82
CA ARG A 73 -12.59 -4.01 -1.96
C ARG A 73 -11.98 -3.01 -2.93
N ARG A 74 -11.82 -3.39 -4.20
CA ARG A 74 -11.39 -2.47 -5.26
C ARG A 74 -12.58 -1.62 -5.72
N LEU A 75 -12.66 -0.39 -5.21
CA LEU A 75 -13.67 0.57 -5.63
C LEU A 75 -13.26 1.22 -6.96
N ARG A 76 -14.23 1.43 -7.85
CA ARG A 76 -14.10 2.25 -9.06
C ARG A 76 -15.23 3.26 -9.06
N GLY A 77 -14.92 4.50 -9.42
CA GLY A 77 -15.96 5.48 -9.72
C GLY A 77 -16.73 5.11 -10.98
N PRO A 78 -17.87 5.76 -11.25
CA PRO A 78 -18.57 5.63 -12.53
C PRO A 78 -17.60 5.89 -13.69
N GLY A 79 -17.76 5.14 -14.79
CA GLY A 79 -16.99 5.39 -15.99
C GLY A 79 -17.34 6.75 -16.58
N PRO A 80 -16.49 7.33 -17.45
CA PRO A 80 -16.77 8.61 -18.10
C PRO A 80 -18.07 8.63 -18.93
N ARG A 81 -18.67 7.47 -19.20
CA ARG A 81 -19.96 7.33 -19.91
C ARG A 81 -21.18 7.26 -18.99
N ASP A 82 -20.99 7.12 -17.68
CA ASP A 82 -22.07 6.91 -16.71
C ASP A 82 -22.42 8.19 -15.94
N PHE A 83 -21.90 9.35 -16.38
CA PHE A 83 -22.10 10.64 -15.70
C PHE A 83 -23.39 11.32 -16.16
N GLU A 84 -24.44 11.17 -15.37
CA GLU A 84 -25.56 12.11 -15.27
C GLU A 84 -25.53 12.85 -13.90
N ILE A 85 -24.35 12.98 -13.30
CA ILE A 85 -24.14 13.73 -12.05
C ILE A 85 -23.45 15.05 -12.40
N PRO A 86 -24.11 16.21 -12.26
CA PRO A 86 -23.48 17.50 -12.49
C PRO A 86 -22.54 17.80 -11.35
N TRP A 87 -21.25 17.60 -11.60
CA TRP A 87 -20.20 18.08 -10.72
C TRP A 87 -20.35 19.60 -10.54
N PRO A 88 -20.33 20.14 -9.29
CA PRO A 88 -20.45 21.57 -9.06
C PRO A 88 -19.46 22.36 -9.94
N SER A 89 -19.90 23.46 -10.55
CA SER A 89 -19.13 24.23 -11.55
C SER A 89 -17.68 24.54 -11.12
N ARG A 90 -17.47 24.84 -9.83
CA ARG A 90 -16.14 25.09 -9.24
C ARG A 90 -15.20 23.89 -9.33
N LEU A 91 -15.72 22.69 -9.18
CA LEU A 91 -14.91 21.49 -9.23
C LEU A 91 -14.68 21.07 -10.71
N GLN A 92 -15.53 21.49 -11.65
CA GLN A 92 -15.45 21.14 -13.08
C GLN A 92 -14.19 21.73 -13.73
N ALA A 93 -13.91 23.00 -13.43
CA ALA A 93 -12.67 23.66 -13.85
C ALA A 93 -11.41 22.94 -13.33
N ALA A 94 -11.44 22.48 -12.07
CA ALA A 94 -10.35 21.73 -11.46
C ALA A 94 -10.16 20.35 -12.11
N TRP A 95 -11.25 19.65 -12.45
CA TRP A 95 -11.20 18.37 -13.15
C TRP A 95 -10.54 18.51 -14.54
N HIS A 96 -10.95 19.48 -15.35
CA HIS A 96 -10.35 19.69 -16.67
C HIS A 96 -8.86 20.03 -16.61
N ALA A 97 -8.41 20.72 -15.55
CA ALA A 97 -6.99 21.03 -15.34
C ALA A 97 -6.14 19.78 -15.02
N VAL A 98 -6.69 18.80 -14.30
CA VAL A 98 -5.97 17.59 -13.84
C VAL A 98 -6.16 16.37 -14.76
N SER A 99 -7.20 16.38 -15.60
CA SER A 99 -7.55 15.27 -16.50
C SER A 99 -6.75 15.24 -17.81
N LYS A 100 -5.76 16.12 -17.98
CA LYS A 100 -4.87 16.06 -19.14
C LYS A 100 -4.11 14.73 -19.07
N PRO A 101 -4.20 13.87 -20.10
CA PRO A 101 -3.50 12.59 -20.08
C PRO A 101 -2.00 12.83 -19.87
N ARG A 102 -1.38 12.00 -19.03
CA ARG A 102 0.08 11.90 -18.94
C ARG A 102 0.62 11.11 -20.11
#